data_AF-A0A3C0VRQ2-F1
#
_entry.id   AF-A0A3C0VRQ2-F1
#
_cell.length_a   1.000
_cell.length_b   1.000
_cell.length_c   1.000
_cell.angle_alpha   90.00
_cell.angle_beta   90.00
_cell.angle_gamma   90.00
#
_symmetry.space_group_name_H-M   'P 1'
#
loop_
_entity.id
_entity.type
_entity.pdbx_description
1 polymer ?
#
loop_
_entity_poly.entity_id
_entity_poly.type
_entity_poly.pdbx_seq_one_letter_code
_entity_poly.pdbx_strand_id
1 'polypeptide(L)'
;MIELYQTSTNGMTMFQSIVDELGKANNMNTVYHSSVLDGTRRRIRKYYWVELRKEKYFSIPESISLFAEVGEDGKARYRVSVEIDERNANINQIEKHNSILNLPVKDEYKYALGRKAAGELLFVKNSAEAKNLICQEDYNKVQISVCVSYNQVKNNNNIGMILDEAIKSLVPFYLYTVE
;
A
#
# COMPACT_ATOMS: atom_id res chain seq x y z
N MET A 1 -15.66 8.85 22.83
CA MET A 1 -15.98 8.67 21.39
C MET A 1 -15.63 9.91 20.58
N ILE A 2 -16.05 11.11 20.99
CA ILE A 2 -15.70 12.39 20.31
C ILE A 2 -14.18 12.60 20.25
N GLU A 3 -13.47 12.44 21.37
CA GLU A 3 -12.01 12.61 21.44
C GLU A 3 -11.27 11.65 20.51
N LEU A 4 -11.57 10.35 20.56
CA LEU A 4 -10.95 9.35 19.69
C LEU A 4 -11.18 9.66 18.20
N TYR A 5 -12.38 10.12 17.84
CA TYR A 5 -12.69 10.53 16.46
C TYR A 5 -11.89 11.76 16.02
N GLN A 6 -11.74 12.76 16.90
CA GLN A 6 -10.90 13.93 16.64
C GLN A 6 -9.43 13.56 16.51
N THR A 7 -8.89 12.74 17.41
CA THR A 7 -7.51 12.24 17.34
C THR A 7 -7.27 11.50 16.03
N SER A 8 -8.19 10.63 15.62
CA SER A 8 -8.06 9.91 14.34
C SER A 8 -8.19 10.81 13.13
N THR A 9 -9.04 11.83 13.18
CA THR A 9 -9.15 12.84 12.12
C THR A 9 -7.84 13.61 11.97
N ASN A 10 -7.25 14.07 13.07
CA ASN A 10 -5.96 14.76 13.06
C ASN A 10 -4.83 13.87 12.52
N GLY A 11 -4.80 12.59 12.94
CA GLY A 11 -3.85 11.61 12.43
C GLY A 11 -3.98 11.37 10.93
N MET A 12 -5.22 11.29 10.43
CA MET A 12 -5.49 11.16 8.99
C MET A 12 -5.04 12.41 8.21
N THR A 13 -5.32 13.61 8.71
CA THR A 13 -4.88 14.87 8.08
C THR A 13 -3.36 14.97 8.01
N MET A 14 -2.66 14.62 9.10
CA MET A 14 -1.20 14.61 9.12
C MET A 14 -0.63 13.59 8.11
N PHE A 15 -1.22 12.39 8.08
CA PHE A 15 -0.83 11.37 7.10
C PHE A 15 -1.05 11.85 5.66
N GLN A 16 -2.21 12.43 5.35
CA GLN A 16 -2.52 12.97 4.02
C GLN A 16 -1.54 14.06 3.60
N SER A 17 -1.19 14.98 4.50
CA SER A 17 -0.20 16.04 4.22
C SER A 17 1.16 15.46 3.83
N ILE A 18 1.63 14.41 4.51
CA ILE A 18 2.88 13.73 4.17
C ILE A 18 2.77 13.10 2.77
N VAL A 19 1.66 12.40 2.48
CA VAL A 19 1.46 11.74 1.19
C VAL A 19 1.37 12.76 0.04
N ASP A 20 0.81 13.94 0.27
CA ASP A 20 0.74 15.01 -0.74
C ASP A 20 2.12 15.58 -1.09
N GLU A 21 2.98 15.75 -0.10
CA GLU A 21 4.37 16.16 -0.34
C GLU A 21 5.13 15.09 -1.14
N LEU A 22 4.93 13.81 -0.80
CA LEU A 22 5.52 12.69 -1.52
C LEU A 22 5.00 12.56 -2.95
N GLY A 23 3.69 12.76 -3.16
CA GLY A 23 3.06 12.76 -4.48
C GLY A 23 3.68 13.83 -5.37
N LYS A 24 3.79 15.07 -4.89
CA LYS A 24 4.46 16.17 -5.60
C LYS A 24 5.92 15.85 -5.92
N ALA A 25 6.68 15.33 -4.95
CA ALA A 25 8.09 14.98 -5.14
C ALA A 25 8.31 13.90 -6.21
N ASN A 26 7.32 13.02 -6.43
CA ASN A 26 7.38 11.91 -7.37
C ASN A 26 6.57 12.12 -8.66
N ASN A 27 6.04 13.33 -8.89
CA ASN A 27 5.15 13.64 -10.02
C ASN A 27 3.94 12.67 -10.10
N MET A 28 3.31 12.42 -8.95
CA MET A 28 2.14 11.57 -8.80
C MET A 28 0.99 12.35 -8.15
N ASN A 29 -0.22 12.04 -8.57
CA ASN A 29 -1.44 12.58 -7.99
C ASN A 29 -1.89 11.72 -6.81
N THR A 30 -2.35 12.39 -5.76
CA THR A 30 -2.95 11.76 -4.59
C THR A 30 -4.42 11.41 -4.84
N VAL A 31 -4.83 10.19 -4.50
CA VAL A 31 -6.23 9.78 -4.44
C VAL A 31 -6.57 9.38 -3.01
N TYR A 32 -7.51 10.11 -2.41
CA TYR A 32 -7.93 9.87 -1.04
C TYR A 32 -9.11 8.92 -0.98
N HIS A 33 -9.07 8.01 -0.01
CA HIS A 33 -10.23 7.19 0.34
C HIS A 33 -10.96 7.82 1.52
N SER A 34 -12.25 8.08 1.33
CA SER A 34 -13.05 8.81 2.30
C SER A 34 -13.43 7.93 3.49
N SER A 35 -12.97 8.34 4.67
CA SER A 35 -13.58 8.16 5.99
C SER A 35 -12.62 7.60 7.04
N VAL A 36 -12.48 8.33 8.15
CA VAL A 36 -11.90 7.86 9.42
C VAL A 36 -12.64 6.63 9.95
N LEU A 37 -13.92 6.51 9.62
CA LEU A 37 -14.76 5.36 9.96
C LEU A 37 -14.68 4.26 8.90
N ASP A 38 -14.85 3.02 9.33
CA ASP A 38 -15.01 1.87 8.46
C ASP A 38 -16.32 1.94 7.64
N GLY A 39 -16.52 0.97 6.74
CA GLY A 39 -17.72 0.92 5.89
C GLY A 39 -19.05 0.84 6.65
N THR A 40 -19.03 0.50 7.94
CA THR A 40 -20.23 0.44 8.79
C THR A 40 -20.55 1.79 9.45
N ARG A 41 -19.60 2.74 9.43
CA ARG A 41 -19.67 4.01 10.17
C ARG A 41 -19.82 3.86 11.69
N ARG A 42 -19.54 2.68 12.24
CA ARG A 42 -19.65 2.39 13.69
C ARG A 42 -18.30 2.28 14.38
N ARG A 43 -17.21 2.15 13.62
CA ARG A 43 -15.85 1.99 14.15
C ARG A 43 -14.87 2.84 13.37
N ILE A 44 -13.83 3.28 14.05
CA ILE A 44 -12.67 3.94 13.42
C ILE A 44 -11.83 2.87 12.72
N ARG A 45 -11.33 3.18 11.53
CA ARG A 45 -10.45 2.28 10.78
C ARG A 45 -9.17 2.03 11.57
N LYS A 46 -8.64 0.81 11.46
CA LYS A 46 -7.35 0.43 12.05
C LYS A 46 -6.15 0.89 11.21
N TYR A 47 -6.40 1.55 10.08
CA TYR A 47 -5.40 2.03 9.16
C TYR A 47 -5.89 3.27 8.42
N TYR A 48 -4.94 4.08 7.95
CA TYR A 48 -5.15 5.09 6.92
C TYR A 48 -4.56 4.60 5.61
N TRP A 49 -5.17 5.00 4.50
CA TRP A 49 -4.76 4.58 3.17
C TRP A 49 -4.98 5.71 2.17
N VAL A 50 -3.97 5.94 1.35
CA VAL A 50 -3.97 6.90 0.25
C VAL A 50 -3.23 6.27 -0.93
N GLU A 51 -3.74 6.48 -2.14
CA GLU A 51 -3.10 6.02 -3.36
C GLU A 51 -2.33 7.17 -4.04
N LEU A 52 -1.22 6.83 -4.68
CA LEU A 52 -0.47 7.67 -5.59
C LEU A 52 -0.52 7.07 -7.00
N ARG A 53 -0.86 7.91 -7.99
CA ARG A 53 -1.00 7.51 -9.39
C ARG A 53 -0.32 8.51 -10.30
N LYS A 54 0.32 8.07 -11.38
CA LYS A 54 0.74 9.00 -12.44
C LYS A 54 -0.48 9.46 -13.24
N GLU A 55 -0.52 10.74 -13.62
CA GLU A 55 -1.60 11.35 -14.41
C GLU A 55 -1.99 10.49 -15.63
N LYS A 56 -0.99 10.05 -16.42
CA LYS A 56 -1.20 9.21 -17.62
C LYS A 56 -1.92 7.88 -17.33
N TYR A 57 -1.82 7.36 -16.11
CA TYR A 57 -2.32 6.04 -15.72
C TYR A 57 -3.46 6.13 -14.70
N PHE A 58 -4.12 7.28 -14.58
CA PHE A 58 -5.15 7.49 -13.56
C PHE A 58 -6.38 6.56 -13.74
N SER A 59 -6.70 6.18 -14.98
CA SER A 59 -7.78 5.26 -15.35
C SER A 59 -7.45 3.78 -15.18
N ILE A 60 -6.19 3.44 -14.88
CA ILE A 60 -5.71 2.07 -14.71
C ILE A 60 -5.85 1.69 -13.23
N PRO A 61 -6.30 0.48 -12.86
CA PRO A 61 -6.62 0.14 -11.46
C PRO A 61 -5.40 0.08 -10.53
N GLU A 62 -4.19 0.09 -11.06
CA GLU A 62 -2.94 0.04 -10.32
C GLU A 62 -2.53 1.39 -9.72
N SER A 63 -1.91 1.33 -8.55
CA SER A 63 -1.41 2.49 -7.80
C SER A 63 -0.18 2.13 -6.96
N ILE A 64 0.54 3.16 -6.51
CA ILE A 64 1.41 3.04 -5.34
C ILE A 64 0.60 3.47 -4.13
N SER A 65 0.24 2.52 -3.27
CA SER A 65 -0.55 2.76 -2.07
C SER A 65 0.33 2.97 -0.85
N LEU A 66 0.02 4.00 -0.07
CA LEU A 66 0.62 4.27 1.23
C LEU A 66 -0.38 3.95 2.33
N PHE A 67 0.09 3.22 3.34
CA PHE A 67 -0.68 2.83 4.51
C PHE A 67 0.02 3.31 5.78
N ALA A 68 -0.76 3.87 6.71
CA ALA A 68 -0.38 4.00 8.11
C ALA A 68 -1.23 2.99 8.89
N GLU A 69 -0.63 1.92 9.38
CA GLU A 69 -1.35 0.74 9.89
C GLU A 69 -0.66 0.13 11.11
N VAL A 70 -1.34 -0.82 11.76
CA VAL A 70 -0.75 -1.66 12.81
C VAL A 70 -0.19 -2.92 12.16
N GLY A 71 1.10 -3.17 12.35
CA GLY A 71 1.77 -4.38 11.86
C GLY A 71 1.39 -5.64 12.64
N GLU A 72 1.85 -6.79 12.17
CA GLU A 72 1.64 -8.10 12.82
C GLU A 72 2.21 -8.16 14.25
N ASP A 73 3.21 -7.33 14.56
CA ASP A 73 3.82 -7.19 15.89
C ASP A 73 3.01 -6.27 16.84
N GLY A 74 1.84 -5.79 16.40
CA GLY A 74 0.99 -4.89 17.15
C GLY A 74 1.50 -3.44 17.20
N LYS A 75 2.57 -3.10 16.47
CA LYS A 75 3.14 -1.74 16.45
C LYS A 75 2.72 -0.97 15.21
N ALA A 76 2.64 0.36 15.34
CA ALA A 76 2.39 1.23 14.21
C ALA A 76 3.54 1.14 13.19
N ARG A 77 3.20 1.09 11.90
CA ARG A 77 4.14 1.08 10.79
C ARG A 77 3.59 1.88 9.62
N TYR A 78 4.48 2.28 8.72
CA TYR A 78 4.08 2.61 7.36
C TYR A 78 4.33 1.45 6.43
N ARG A 79 3.49 1.31 5.41
CA ARG A 79 3.70 0.37 4.30
C ARG A 79 3.46 1.10 3.00
N VAL A 80 4.41 0.99 2.08
CA VAL A 80 4.27 1.48 0.70
C VAL A 80 4.19 0.24 -0.18
N SER A 81 3.20 0.17 -1.05
CA SER A 81 2.93 -1.03 -1.85
C SER A 81 2.51 -0.68 -3.28
N VAL A 82 2.94 -1.49 -4.25
CA VAL A 82 2.25 -1.52 -5.55
C VAL A 82 1.00 -2.38 -5.40
N GLU A 83 -0.17 -1.79 -5.64
CA GLU A 83 -1.48 -2.43 -5.47
C GLU A 83 -2.32 -2.29 -6.75
N ILE A 84 -3.28 -3.22 -6.93
CA ILE A 84 -4.36 -3.15 -7.90
C ILE A 84 -5.74 -3.15 -7.20
N ASP A 85 -6.62 -2.21 -7.58
CA ASP A 85 -8.04 -2.21 -7.17
C ASP A 85 -8.81 -3.27 -7.97
N GLU A 86 -8.98 -4.44 -7.37
CA GLU A 86 -9.63 -5.60 -7.97
C GLU A 86 -11.09 -5.36 -8.38
N ARG A 87 -11.77 -4.38 -7.77
CA ARG A 87 -13.17 -4.05 -8.11
C ARG A 87 -13.28 -3.38 -9.48
N ASN A 88 -12.19 -2.78 -9.93
CA ASN A 88 -12.10 -2.03 -11.17
C ASN A 88 -11.14 -2.69 -12.19
N ALA A 89 -10.60 -3.86 -11.87
CA ALA A 89 -9.65 -4.59 -12.72
C ALA A 89 -10.31 -5.79 -13.42
N ASN A 90 -9.91 -6.01 -14.67
CA ASN A 90 -10.21 -7.26 -15.38
C ASN A 90 -9.15 -8.34 -15.10
N ILE A 91 -9.42 -9.57 -15.54
CA ILE A 91 -8.54 -10.72 -15.28
C ILE A 91 -7.13 -10.52 -15.88
N ASN A 92 -7.02 -9.96 -17.09
CA ASN A 92 -5.74 -9.73 -17.74
C ASN A 92 -4.90 -8.70 -16.97
N GLN A 93 -5.53 -7.67 -16.39
CA GLN A 93 -4.85 -6.69 -15.54
C GLN A 93 -4.35 -7.34 -14.24
N ILE A 94 -5.16 -8.19 -13.61
CA ILE A 94 -4.76 -8.93 -12.41
C ILE A 94 -3.59 -9.88 -12.71
N GLU A 95 -3.62 -10.59 -13.84
CA GLU A 95 -2.52 -11.45 -14.28
C GLU A 95 -1.24 -10.66 -14.55
N LYS A 96 -1.36 -9.52 -15.26
CA LYS A 96 -0.22 -8.63 -15.51
C LYS A 96 0.35 -8.10 -14.19
N HIS A 97 -0.50 -7.69 -13.26
CA HIS A 97 -0.08 -7.26 -11.92
C HIS A 97 0.61 -8.39 -11.15
N ASN A 98 0.10 -9.61 -11.18
CA ASN A 98 0.75 -10.72 -10.48
C ASN A 98 2.08 -11.13 -11.15
N SER A 99 2.29 -10.79 -12.42
CA SER A 99 3.56 -11.05 -13.12
C SER A 99 4.75 -10.26 -12.58
N ILE A 100 4.54 -9.25 -11.73
CA ILE A 100 5.59 -8.56 -10.95
C ILE A 100 6.48 -9.56 -10.19
N LEU A 101 5.92 -10.70 -9.76
CA LEU A 101 6.67 -11.76 -9.07
C LEU A 101 7.79 -12.38 -9.91
N ASN A 102 7.78 -12.17 -11.23
CA ASN A 102 8.83 -12.64 -12.14
C ASN A 102 10.02 -11.69 -12.22
N LEU A 103 9.90 -10.48 -11.66
CA LEU A 103 10.98 -9.50 -11.65
C LEU A 103 11.99 -9.81 -10.53
N PRO A 104 13.29 -9.49 -10.75
CA PRO A 104 14.28 -9.60 -9.70
C PRO A 104 13.95 -8.62 -8.57
N VAL A 105 14.03 -9.11 -7.33
CA VAL A 105 13.72 -8.34 -6.14
C VAL A 105 14.90 -8.31 -5.17
N LYS A 106 14.98 -7.23 -4.40
CA LYS A 106 15.89 -7.09 -3.27
C LYS A 106 15.26 -7.65 -2.00
N ASP A 107 16.09 -8.00 -1.03
CA ASP A 107 15.65 -8.58 0.26
C ASP A 107 14.78 -7.63 1.11
N GLU A 108 14.78 -6.34 0.80
CA GLU A 108 14.00 -5.31 1.51
C GLU A 108 12.49 -5.35 1.21
N TYR A 109 12.09 -6.02 0.11
CA TYR A 109 10.69 -6.13 -0.27
C TYR A 109 9.98 -7.27 0.48
N LYS A 110 8.72 -7.02 0.83
CA LYS A 110 7.78 -8.01 1.34
C LYS A 110 6.65 -8.20 0.36
N TYR A 111 6.07 -9.38 0.33
CA TYR A 111 4.91 -9.68 -0.48
C TYR A 111 3.70 -9.81 0.42
N ALA A 112 2.73 -8.91 0.28
CA ALA A 112 1.46 -9.01 0.96
C ALA A 112 0.43 -9.62 0.01
N LEU A 113 -0.19 -10.73 0.38
CA LEU A 113 -1.15 -11.44 -0.45
C LEU A 113 -2.57 -11.14 0.03
N GLY A 114 -3.41 -10.64 -0.88
CA GLY A 114 -4.82 -10.35 -0.61
C GLY A 114 -5.74 -11.47 -1.10
N ARG A 115 -6.87 -11.65 -0.39
CA ARG A 115 -8.00 -12.49 -0.81
C ARG A 115 -9.19 -11.60 -1.15
N LYS A 116 -10.00 -11.98 -2.15
CA LYS A 116 -11.21 -11.26 -2.60
C LYS A 116 -12.19 -10.86 -1.48
N ALA A 117 -12.23 -11.61 -0.37
CA ALA A 117 -13.21 -11.43 0.71
C ALA A 117 -12.58 -11.15 2.10
N ALA A 118 -11.26 -11.08 2.21
CA ALA A 118 -10.59 -10.90 3.51
C ALA A 118 -9.79 -9.61 3.53
N GLY A 119 -10.02 -8.79 4.56
CA GLY A 119 -9.19 -7.60 4.83
C GLY A 119 -7.82 -7.94 5.44
N GLU A 120 -7.53 -9.21 5.67
CA GLU A 120 -6.25 -9.67 6.20
C GLU A 120 -5.30 -10.04 5.05
N LEU A 121 -4.13 -9.40 5.06
CA LEU A 121 -3.05 -9.70 4.13
C LEU A 121 -2.15 -10.77 4.76
N LEU A 122 -1.76 -11.77 3.97
CA LEU A 122 -0.70 -12.69 4.35
C LEU A 122 0.65 -12.12 3.88
N PHE A 123 1.59 -11.91 4.79
CA PHE A 123 2.94 -11.49 4.44
C PHE A 123 3.86 -12.69 4.24
N VAL A 124 4.45 -12.81 3.05
CA VAL A 124 5.49 -13.79 2.75
C VAL A 124 6.80 -13.11 2.37
N LYS A 125 7.91 -13.81 2.60
CA LYS A 125 9.26 -13.24 2.47
C LYS A 125 9.88 -13.41 1.10
N ASN A 126 9.38 -14.32 0.27
CA ASN A 126 9.98 -14.64 -1.02
C ASN A 126 8.92 -14.76 -2.13
N SER A 127 9.34 -14.48 -3.36
CA SER A 127 8.46 -14.50 -4.53
C SER A 127 8.01 -15.90 -4.92
N ALA A 128 8.81 -16.94 -4.65
CA ALA A 128 8.46 -18.32 -5.01
C ALA A 128 7.24 -18.81 -4.20
N GLU A 129 7.24 -18.54 -2.90
CA GLU A 129 6.11 -18.79 -1.99
C GLU A 129 4.89 -17.97 -2.40
N ALA A 130 5.07 -16.67 -2.69
CA ALA A 130 3.99 -15.81 -3.19
C ALA A 130 3.35 -16.35 -4.48
N LYS A 131 4.17 -16.80 -5.45
CA LYS A 131 3.68 -17.41 -6.69
C LYS A 131 2.88 -18.66 -6.42
N ASN A 132 3.40 -19.56 -5.59
CA ASN A 132 2.73 -20.82 -5.27
C ASN A 132 1.34 -20.56 -4.67
N LEU A 133 1.24 -19.63 -3.71
CA LEU A 133 -0.01 -19.29 -3.04
C LEU A 133 -1.04 -18.61 -3.96
N ILE A 134 -0.59 -17.85 -4.97
CA ILE A 134 -1.49 -17.29 -5.99
C ILE A 134 -1.94 -18.37 -6.97
N CYS A 135 -1.03 -19.24 -7.42
CA CYS A 135 -1.35 -20.34 -8.34
C CYS A 135 -2.32 -21.36 -7.72
N GLN A 136 -2.31 -21.53 -6.40
CA GLN A 136 -3.24 -22.39 -5.67
C GLN A 136 -4.64 -21.76 -5.50
N GLU A 137 -4.88 -20.56 -6.04
CA GLU A 137 -6.11 -19.76 -5.93
C GLU A 137 -6.52 -19.37 -4.50
N ASP A 138 -5.65 -19.60 -3.51
CA ASP A 138 -5.86 -19.18 -2.12
C ASP A 138 -5.76 -17.65 -1.96
N TYR A 139 -5.12 -16.97 -2.91
CA TYR A 139 -4.91 -15.53 -2.97
C TYR A 139 -5.01 -15.03 -4.41
N ASN A 140 -5.63 -13.88 -4.62
CA ASN A 140 -5.91 -13.37 -5.97
C ASN A 140 -4.99 -12.24 -6.42
N LYS A 141 -4.32 -11.56 -5.48
CA LYS A 141 -3.37 -10.48 -5.80
C LYS A 141 -2.18 -10.46 -4.86
N VAL A 142 -1.02 -10.12 -5.40
CA VAL A 142 0.17 -9.73 -4.62
C VAL A 142 0.24 -8.22 -4.47
N GLN A 143 0.83 -7.76 -3.37
CA GLN A 143 1.33 -6.40 -3.21
C GLN A 143 2.81 -6.47 -2.87
N ILE A 144 3.68 -6.08 -3.81
CA ILE A 144 5.09 -5.87 -3.49
C ILE A 144 5.22 -4.61 -2.65
N SER A 145 5.84 -4.74 -1.48
CA SER A 145 5.70 -3.77 -0.40
C SER A 145 7.02 -3.48 0.29
N VAL A 146 7.25 -2.23 0.67
CA VAL A 146 8.28 -1.81 1.62
C VAL A 146 7.60 -1.44 2.93
N CYS A 147 8.06 -2.01 4.05
CA CYS A 147 7.51 -1.73 5.37
C CYS A 147 8.50 -0.90 6.21
N VAL A 148 8.08 0.26 6.68
CA VAL A 148 8.84 1.13 7.58
C VAL A 148 8.34 0.90 9.00
N SER A 149 9.15 0.22 9.81
CA SER A 149 8.81 -0.18 11.18
C SER A 149 8.69 1.01 12.14
N TYR A 150 7.99 0.79 13.27
CA TYR A 150 7.91 1.75 14.37
C TYR A 150 9.28 2.31 14.79
N ASN A 151 10.30 1.46 14.90
CA ASN A 151 11.63 1.88 15.33
C ASN A 151 12.30 2.79 14.29
N GLN A 152 12.11 2.53 13.00
CA GLN A 152 12.61 3.40 11.93
C GLN A 152 11.90 4.76 11.97
N VAL A 153 10.58 4.77 12.21
CA VAL A 153 9.81 6.02 12.38
C VAL A 153 10.28 6.79 13.62
N LYS A 154 10.43 6.12 14.76
CA LYS A 154 10.78 6.73 16.04
C LYS A 154 12.20 7.31 16.05
N ASN A 155 13.14 6.64 15.40
CA ASN A 155 14.56 7.00 15.43
C ASN A 155 14.99 7.89 14.26
N ASN A 156 14.09 8.24 13.34
CA ASN A 156 14.41 9.07 12.20
C ASN A 156 13.63 10.39 12.25
N ASN A 157 14.37 11.49 12.14
CA ASN A 157 13.80 12.84 12.20
C ASN A 157 13.11 13.26 10.88
N ASN A 158 13.27 12.48 9.81
CA ASN A 158 12.67 12.74 8.50
C ASN A 158 12.05 11.47 7.91
N ILE A 159 10.84 11.16 8.37
CA ILE A 159 10.06 10.04 7.84
C ILE A 159 9.73 10.21 6.35
N GLY A 160 9.54 11.45 5.88
CA GLY A 160 9.27 11.75 4.48
C GLY A 160 10.36 11.22 3.56
N MET A 161 11.64 11.37 3.93
CA MET A 161 12.77 10.85 3.15
C MET A 161 12.74 9.32 3.03
N ILE A 162 12.46 8.60 4.11
CA ILE A 162 12.36 7.12 4.06
C ILE A 162 11.21 6.68 3.15
N LEU A 163 10.06 7.35 3.25
CA LEU A 163 8.89 7.03 2.43
C LEU A 163 9.10 7.37 0.96
N ASP A 164 9.80 8.46 0.66
CA ASP A 164 10.17 8.85 -0.70
C ASP A 164 11.12 7.81 -1.34
N GLU A 165 12.13 7.35 -0.60
CA GLU A 165 13.01 6.25 -1.04
C GLU A 165 12.22 4.97 -1.31
N ALA A 166 11.28 4.61 -0.42
CA ALA A 166 10.40 3.46 -0.61
C ALA A 166 9.52 3.61 -1.88
N ILE A 167 8.93 4.78 -2.12
CA ILE A 167 8.15 5.06 -3.34
C ILE A 167 9.05 4.89 -4.57
N LYS A 168 10.20 5.56 -4.61
CA LYS A 168 11.15 5.50 -5.73
C LYS A 168 11.59 4.07 -6.04
N SER A 169 11.81 3.25 -5.00
CA SER A 169 12.16 1.83 -5.17
C SER A 169 11.03 1.00 -5.81
N LEU A 170 9.77 1.41 -5.61
CA LEU A 170 8.58 0.72 -6.11
C LEU A 170 8.09 1.21 -7.48
N VAL A 171 8.50 2.42 -7.90
CA VAL A 171 8.14 2.99 -9.22
C VAL A 171 8.41 2.03 -10.38
N PRO A 172 9.56 1.31 -10.47
CA PRO A 172 9.80 0.38 -11.57
C PRO A 172 8.75 -0.74 -11.66
N PHE A 173 8.32 -1.28 -10.52
CA PHE A 173 7.29 -2.32 -10.48
C PHE A 173 5.92 -1.76 -10.86
N TYR A 174 5.60 -0.55 -10.41
CA TYR A 174 4.36 0.15 -10.82
C TYR A 174 4.34 0.43 -12.33
N LEU A 175 5.44 0.91 -12.92
CA LEU A 175 5.50 1.15 -14.36
C LEU A 175 5.34 -0.15 -15.15
N TYR A 176 5.96 -1.24 -14.69
CA TYR A 176 5.82 -2.55 -15.32
C TYR A 176 4.36 -3.05 -15.37
N THR A 177 3.53 -2.74 -14.36
CA THR A 177 2.12 -3.15 -14.38
C THR A 177 1.26 -2.30 -15.30
N VAL A 178 1.58 -1.02 -15.48
CA VAL A 178 0.73 -0.07 -16.23
C VAL A 178 1.17 0.16 -17.68
N GLU A 179 2.40 -0.19 -18.06
CA GLU A 179 2.97 -0.07 -19.42
C GLU A 179 2.90 -1.38 -20.19
#